data_AF-A0A354A535-F1
#
_entry.id   AF-A0A354A535-F1
#
_cell.length_a   1.000
_cell.length_b   1.000
_cell.length_c   1.000
_cell.angle_alpha   90.00
_cell.angle_beta   90.00
_cell.angle_gamma   90.00
#
_symmetry.space_group_name_H-M   'P 1'
#
loop_
_entity.id
_entity.type
_entity.pdbx_description
1 polymer ?
#
loop_
_entity_poly.entity_id
_entity_poly.type
_entity_poly.pdbx_seq_one_letter_code
_entity_poly.pdbx_strand_id
1 'polypeptide(L)' 'DKRYIDNMELSFLRAKAVASLLVENGISRDRISITGYGETRPIASNETDEGRIKNRRVEIKLVPEDKEL' A
#
# COMPACT_ATOMS: atom_id res chain seq x y z
N ASP A 1 -4.35 -9.77 -19.35
CA ASP A 1 -3.40 -9.06 -18.47
C ASP A 1 -3.78 -7.61 -18.28
N LYS A 2 -4.03 -7.19 -17.04
CA LYS A 2 -4.06 -5.74 -16.71
C LYS A 2 -2.62 -5.25 -16.69
N ARG A 3 -2.23 -4.45 -17.68
CA ARG A 3 -0.92 -3.80 -17.75
C ARG A 3 -1.03 -2.46 -17.03
N TYR A 4 -0.30 -2.29 -15.95
CA TYR A 4 -0.20 -1.01 -15.22
C TYR A 4 0.85 -0.14 -15.89
N ILE A 5 0.66 1.18 -15.85
CA ILE A 5 1.53 2.12 -16.56
C ILE A 5 2.89 2.23 -15.84
N ASP A 6 2.89 2.19 -14.50
CA ASP A 6 4.11 2.17 -13.68
C ASP A 6 3.90 1.49 -12.31
N ASN A 7 5.00 1.34 -11.55
CA ASN A 7 4.98 0.78 -10.20
C ASN A 7 4.19 1.66 -9.22
N MET A 8 4.08 2.96 -9.48
CA MET A 8 3.35 3.90 -8.63
C MET A 8 1.85 3.58 -8.66
N GLU A 9 1.27 3.51 -9.86
CA GLU A 9 -0.13 3.13 -10.09
C GLU A 9 -0.42 1.74 -9.50
N LEU A 10 0.45 0.76 -9.77
CA LEU A 10 0.30 -0.59 -9.25
C LEU A 10 0.28 -0.63 -7.71
N SER A 11 1.21 0.10 -7.07
CA SER A 11 1.26 0.16 -5.60
C SER A 11 0.02 0.83 -5.01
N PHE A 12 -0.47 1.91 -5.63
CA PHE A 12 -1.68 2.60 -5.21
C PHE A 12 -2.92 1.71 -5.35
N LEU A 13 -3.06 0.99 -6.46
CA LEU A 13 -4.19 0.09 -6.69
C LEU A 13 -4.21 -1.09 -5.72
N ARG A 14 -3.04 -1.63 -5.36
CA ARG A 14 -2.94 -2.67 -4.31
C ARG A 14 -3.38 -2.13 -2.94
N ALA A 15 -2.89 -0.96 -2.56
CA ALA A 15 -3.29 -0.31 -1.31
C ALA A 15 -4.80 0.00 -1.30
N LYS A 16 -5.35 0.44 -2.44
CA LYS A 16 -6.78 0.68 -2.63
C LYS A 16 -7.60 -0.60 -2.49
N ALA A 17 -7.14 -1.73 -3.02
CA ALA A 17 -7.83 -3.01 -2.87
C ALA A 17 -7.92 -3.44 -1.39
N VAL A 18 -6.83 -3.28 -0.63
CA VAL A 18 -6.84 -3.54 0.82
C VAL A 18 -7.78 -2.58 1.55
N ALA A 19 -7.75 -1.29 1.22
CA ALA A 19 -8.67 -0.32 1.80
C ALA A 19 -10.14 -0.65 1.53
N SER A 20 -10.49 -1.09 0.31
CA SER A 20 -11.84 -1.56 0.01
C SER A 20 -12.26 -2.73 0.89
N LEU A 21 -11.38 -3.73 1.08
CA LEU A 21 -11.66 -4.86 1.98
C LEU A 21 -11.88 -4.39 3.43
N LEU A 22 -11.10 -3.43 3.92
CA LEU A 22 -11.30 -2.89 5.27
C LEU A 22 -12.65 -2.18 5.42
N VAL A 23 -13.08 -1.43 4.39
CA VAL A 23 -14.40 -0.79 4.37
C VAL A 23 -15.53 -1.81 4.34
N GLU A 24 -15.39 -2.85 3.52
CA GLU A 24 -16.34 -3.97 3.46
C GLU A 24 -16.46 -4.70 4.82
N ASN A 25 -15.40 -4.69 5.62
CA ASN A 25 -15.37 -5.23 6.98
C ASN A 25 -15.72 -4.21 8.08
N GLY A 26 -16.30 -3.06 7.72
CA GLY A 26 -16.91 -2.12 8.66
C GLY A 26 -16.01 -0.99 9.15
N ILE A 27 -14.78 -0.84 8.64
CA ILE A 27 -13.97 0.35 8.91
C ILE A 27 -14.49 1.53 8.09
N SER A 28 -14.83 2.62 8.76
CA SER A 28 -15.33 3.81 8.06
C SER A 28 -14.29 4.39 7.10
N ARG A 29 -14.70 4.77 5.89
CA ARG A 29 -13.81 5.21 4.81
C ARG A 29 -13.01 6.47 5.16
N ASP A 30 -13.60 7.38 5.93
CA ASP A 30 -12.98 8.60 6.45
C ASP A 30 -11.78 8.32 7.38
N ARG A 31 -11.68 7.12 7.94
CA ARG A 31 -10.53 6.69 8.77
C ARG A 31 -9.36 6.13 7.97
N ILE A 32 -9.47 6.07 6.64
CA ILE A 32 -8.49 5.41 5.77
C ILE A 32 -7.91 6.40 4.77
N SER A 33 -6.59 6.57 4.83
CA SER A 33 -5.81 7.21 3.78
C SER A 33 -5.03 6.16 3.00
N ILE A 34 -4.90 6.36 1.68
CA ILE A 34 -4.25 5.42 0.76
C ILE A 34 -3.08 6.13 0.09
N THR A 35 -1.91 5.51 0.10
CA THR A 35 -0.71 6.03 -0.58
C THR A 35 0.00 4.91 -1.33
N GLY A 36 0.38 5.16 -2.58
CA GLY A 36 1.31 4.33 -3.33
C GLY A 36 2.72 4.87 -3.20
N TYR A 37 3.72 3.99 -3.07
CA TYR A 37 5.15 4.38 -3.01
C TYR A 37 5.95 3.89 -4.22
N GLY A 38 5.35 3.09 -5.10
CA GLY A 38 6.06 2.41 -6.17
C GLY A 38 7.28 1.66 -5.65
N GLU A 39 8.42 1.89 -6.28
CA GLU A 39 9.70 1.26 -5.94
C GLU A 39 10.58 2.08 -4.97
N THR A 40 10.10 3.23 -4.50
CA THR A 40 10.92 4.20 -3.75
C THR A 40 11.24 3.79 -2.30
N ARG A 41 10.57 2.75 -1.78
CA ARG A 41 10.73 2.28 -0.38
C ARG A 41 10.92 0.75 -0.29
N PRO A 42 12.05 0.22 -0.81
CA PRO A 42 12.37 -1.20 -0.72
C PRO A 42 12.73 -1.58 0.73
N ILE A 43 12.41 -2.82 1.12
CA ILE A 43 12.87 -3.42 2.38
C ILE A 43 13.88 -4.55 2.15
N ALA A 44 14.07 -4.93 0.89
CA ALA A 44 15.02 -5.93 0.46
C ALA A 44 15.61 -5.53 -0.90
N SER A 45 16.72 -6.15 -1.28
CA SER A 45 17.36 -5.92 -2.58
C SER A 45 16.40 -6.23 -3.74
N ASN A 46 16.38 -5.39 -4.78
CA ASN A 46 15.64 -5.70 -6.02
C ASN A 46 16.42 -6.64 -6.95
N GLU A 47 17.67 -6.98 -6.62
CA GLU A 47 18.52 -7.85 -7.43
C GLU A 47 18.09 -9.33 -7.35
N THR A 48 17.54 -9.77 -6.21
CA THR A 48 17.09 -11.16 -6.02
C THR A 48 15.57 -11.30 -6.16
N ASP A 49 15.11 -12.48 -6.59
CA ASP A 49 13.69 -12.78 -6.69
C ASP A 49 12.99 -12.69 -5.32
N GLU A 50 13.63 -13.19 -4.27
CA GLU A 50 13.11 -13.14 -2.91
C GLU A 50 12.93 -11.70 -2.43
N GLY A 51 13.90 -10.83 -2.75
CA GLY A 51 13.83 -9.42 -2.38
C GLY A 51 12.76 -8.67 -3.15
N ARG A 52 12.59 -8.94 -4.46
CA ARG A 52 11.49 -8.40 -5.26
C ARG A 52 10.12 -8.81 -4.71
N ILE A 53 9.97 -10.05 -4.27
CA ILE A 53 8.72 -10.54 -3.65
C ILE A 53 8.46 -9.78 -2.35
N LYS A 54 9.46 -9.62 -1.48
CA LYS A 54 9.34 -8.84 -0.23
C LYS A 54 8.97 -7.37 -0.47
N ASN A 55 9.43 -6.77 -1.58
CA ASN A 55 9.10 -5.39 -1.93
C ASN A 55 7.67 -5.23 -2.46
N ARG A 56 7.01 -6.29 -2.97
CA ARG A 56 5.61 -6.27 -3.41
C ARG A 56 4.64 -6.45 -2.23
N ARG A 57 4.56 -5.44 -1.36
CA ARG A 57 3.74 -5.49 -0.13
C ARG A 57 2.80 -4.29 0.03
N VAL A 58 1.84 -4.42 0.93
CA VAL A 58 1.03 -3.33 1.48
C VAL A 58 1.28 -3.27 2.99
N GLU A 59 1.51 -2.08 3.53
CA GLU A 59 1.65 -1.84 4.97
C GLU A 59 0.43 -1.05 5.47
N ILE A 60 -0.08 -1.41 6.65
CA ILE A 60 -1.15 -0.67 7.34
C ILE A 60 -0.52 -0.02 8.57
N LYS A 61 -0.64 1.31 8.66
CA LYS A 61 -0.18 2.09 9.82
C LYS A 61 -1.37 2.66 10.56
N LEU A 62 -1.46 2.38 11.85
CA LEU A 62 -2.46 2.97 12.73
C LEU A 62 -1.88 4.28 13.27
N VAL A 63 -2.58 5.38 12.99
CA VAL A 63 -2.21 6.72 13.46
C VAL A 63 -3.28 7.17 14.45
N PRO A 64 -2.91 7.53 15.70
CA PRO A 64 -3.84 8.12 16.65
C PRO A 64 -4.44 9.42 16.10
N GLU A 65 -5.64 9.76 16.54
CA GLU A 65 -6.34 10.98 16.14
C GLU A 65 -5.79 12.25 16.83
N ASP A 66 -4.71 12.13 17.61
CA ASP A 66 -4.17 13.23 18.41
C ASP A 66 -3.90 14.46 17.53
N LYS A 67 -4.76 15.47 17.72
CA LYS A 67 -4.72 16.75 17.01
C LYS A 67 -3.55 17.65 17.42
N GLU A 68 -2.63 17.16 18.24
CA GLU A 68 -1.57 17.93 18.89
C GLU A 68 -0.18 17.27 18.85
N LEU A 69 0.24 16.80 17.67
CA LEU A 69 1.67 16.74 17.30
C LEU A 69 1.95 17.69 16.15
#